data_AF-A0A4R3XNN3-F1
#
_entry.id   AF-A0A4R3XNN3-F1
#
_cell.length_a   1.000
_cell.length_b   1.000
_cell.length_c   1.000
_cell.angle_alpha   90.00
_cell.angle_beta   90.00
_cell.angle_gamma   90.00
#
_symmetry.space_group_name_H-M   'P 1'
#
loop_
_entity.id
_entity.type
_entity.pdbx_description
1 polymer ?
#
loop_
_entity_poly.entity_id
_entity_poly.type
_entity_poly.pdbx_seq_one_letter_code
_entity_poly.pdbx_strand_id
1 'polypeptide(L)'
;MTDPKKWQIGSTLADDGTRREYIVHLVSPRFTARVVRVDPFEQQPVEKEGEADVVNGFVYQIDRRTVLCEIDWTDRIPDADERDFAAHWLGEADRAWDRLRSHFLRWKALSPVQDMASRIDLDISGCSSWSDYTEAFCSENDRSDGDLVKRVRHLANVVSTGEVPVLIGMLHAADYSRVADQIGGGDIWRRLSRTCGEHAEAAALAIMRQ
;
A
#
# COMPACT_ATOMS: atom_id res chain seq x y z
N MET A 1 0.11 -23.37 -13.08
CA MET A 1 0.64 -22.11 -13.66
C MET A 1 -0.34 -21.01 -13.26
N THR A 2 -0.08 -20.32 -12.17
CA THR A 2 -0.86 -19.15 -11.75
C THR A 2 -0.61 -18.03 -12.76
N ASP A 3 -1.68 -17.42 -13.27
CA ASP A 3 -1.61 -16.24 -14.15
C ASP A 3 -0.73 -15.18 -13.47
N PRO A 4 0.35 -14.66 -14.12
CA PRO A 4 1.19 -13.66 -13.49
C PRO A 4 0.34 -12.46 -13.04
N LYS A 5 0.62 -11.93 -11.85
CA LYS A 5 -0.01 -10.69 -11.37
C LYS A 5 0.21 -9.61 -12.43
N LYS A 6 -0.87 -9.14 -13.06
CA LYS A 6 -0.82 -8.13 -14.13
C LYS A 6 -0.67 -6.71 -13.59
N TRP A 7 -1.07 -6.49 -12.34
CA TRP A 7 -1.16 -5.17 -11.71
C TRP A 7 -0.48 -5.18 -10.35
N GLN A 8 0.18 -4.07 -10.03
CA GLN A 8 0.82 -3.83 -8.74
C GLN A 8 0.66 -2.36 -8.32
N ILE A 9 0.55 -2.11 -7.00
CA ILE A 9 0.72 -0.78 -6.43
C ILE A 9 2.14 -0.67 -5.88
N GLY A 10 2.88 0.33 -6.34
CA GLY A 10 4.20 0.69 -5.84
C GLY A 10 4.17 2.02 -5.09
N SER A 11 5.22 2.29 -4.34
CA SER A 11 5.49 3.65 -3.87
C SER A 11 6.97 3.98 -4.00
N THR A 12 7.30 5.24 -4.26
CA THR A 12 8.67 5.75 -4.29
C THR A 12 8.79 6.98 -3.40
N LEU A 13 9.95 7.16 -2.79
CA LEU A 13 10.28 8.40 -2.07
C LEU A 13 10.86 9.40 -3.08
N ALA A 14 10.24 10.57 -3.19
CA ALA A 14 10.76 11.66 -4.02
C ALA A 14 11.85 12.44 -3.27
N ASP A 15 12.57 13.31 -4.00
CA ASP A 15 13.69 14.11 -3.46
C ASP A 15 13.25 15.07 -2.34
N ASP A 16 11.98 15.49 -2.36
CA ASP A 16 11.34 16.32 -1.33
C ASP A 16 10.91 15.51 -0.08
N GLY A 17 11.18 14.20 -0.06
CA GLY A 17 10.79 13.29 1.01
C GLY A 17 9.32 12.84 0.95
N THR A 18 8.55 13.29 -0.04
CA THR A 18 7.15 12.85 -0.21
C THR A 18 7.11 11.44 -0.77
N ARG A 19 6.20 10.61 -0.24
CA ARG A 19 5.97 9.26 -0.76
C ARG A 19 4.91 9.32 -1.84
N ARG A 20 5.27 8.92 -3.06
CA ARG A 20 4.40 8.91 -4.24
C ARG A 20 3.91 7.49 -4.51
N GLU A 21 2.60 7.33 -4.69
CA GLU A 21 1.97 6.03 -5.00
C GLU A 21 1.78 5.88 -6.52
N TYR A 22 2.02 4.67 -7.03
CA TYR A 22 1.91 4.36 -8.46
C TYR A 22 1.13 3.06 -8.66
N ILE A 23 0.34 3.02 -9.72
CA ILE A 23 -0.17 1.77 -10.28
C ILE A 23 0.66 1.36 -11.50
N VAL A 24 1.04 0.08 -11.55
CA VAL A 24 1.92 -0.48 -12.58
C VAL A 24 1.21 -1.63 -13.28
N HIS A 25 1.17 -1.58 -14.61
CA HIS A 25 0.77 -2.70 -15.45
C HIS A 25 2.00 -3.47 -15.91
N LEU A 26 2.13 -4.73 -15.46
CA LEU A 26 3.35 -5.54 -15.60
C LEU A 26 3.41 -6.35 -16.91
N VAL A 27 2.32 -6.39 -17.67
CA VAL A 27 2.22 -7.10 -18.96
C VAL A 27 1.89 -6.12 -20.08
N SER A 28 2.19 -6.49 -21.33
CA SER A 28 1.94 -5.61 -22.46
C SER A 28 0.45 -5.23 -22.55
N PRO A 29 0.12 -3.93 -22.73
CA PRO A 29 1.02 -2.78 -22.79
C PRO A 29 1.44 -2.35 -21.38
N ARG A 30 2.75 -2.33 -21.12
CA ARG A 30 3.30 -1.96 -19.82
C ARG A 30 3.32 -0.44 -19.67
N PHE A 31 2.86 0.03 -18.52
CA PHE A 31 2.91 1.43 -18.16
C PHE A 31 2.89 1.59 -16.64
N THR A 32 3.27 2.78 -16.21
CA THR A 32 3.12 3.25 -14.83
C THR A 32 2.28 4.52 -14.83
N ALA A 33 1.40 4.68 -13.84
CA ALA A 33 0.67 5.92 -13.61
C ALA A 33 0.75 6.27 -12.13
N ARG A 34 1.00 7.55 -11.83
CA ARG A 34 0.97 8.06 -10.46
C ARG A 34 -0.47 8.20 -10.01
N VAL A 35 -0.77 7.71 -8.81
CA VAL A 35 -2.06 7.92 -8.14
C VAL A 35 -1.91 9.15 -7.27
N VAL A 36 -2.72 10.18 -7.51
CA VAL A 36 -2.64 11.45 -6.77
C VAL A 36 -4.00 11.79 -6.18
N ARG A 37 -4.02 12.11 -4.88
CA ARG A 37 -5.18 12.74 -4.25
C ARG A 37 -5.22 14.23 -4.54
N VAL A 38 -6.37 14.72 -4.98
CA VAL A 38 -6.58 16.13 -5.30
C VAL A 38 -7.63 16.75 -4.39
N ASP A 39 -7.46 18.02 -4.08
CA ASP A 39 -8.53 18.82 -3.48
C ASP A 39 -9.68 18.96 -4.50
N PRO A 40 -10.93 18.58 -4.14
CA PRO A 40 -12.04 18.56 -5.09
C PRO A 40 -12.49 19.97 -5.52
N PHE A 41 -12.10 21.02 -4.80
CA PHE A 41 -12.43 22.41 -5.09
C PHE A 41 -11.32 23.12 -5.85
N GLU A 42 -10.07 22.92 -5.45
CA GLU A 42 -8.90 23.57 -6.06
C GLU A 42 -8.35 22.81 -7.27
N GLN A 43 -8.70 21.51 -7.41
CA GLN A 43 -8.15 20.61 -8.42
C GLN A 43 -6.62 20.53 -8.41
N GLN A 44 -6.02 20.75 -7.24
CA GLN A 44 -4.58 20.65 -6.99
C GLN A 44 -4.28 19.41 -6.14
N PRO A 45 -3.07 18.84 -6.24
CA PRO A 45 -2.63 17.79 -5.33
C PRO A 45 -2.76 18.27 -3.88
N VAL A 46 -3.26 17.42 -2.99
CA VAL A 46 -3.21 17.74 -1.55
C VAL A 46 -1.76 17.79 -1.09
N GLU A 47 -1.44 18.61 -0.09
CA GLU A 47 -0.05 18.92 0.34
C GLU A 47 0.86 17.68 0.47
N LYS A 48 0.34 16.61 1.06
CA LYS A 48 1.06 15.34 1.27
C LYS A 48 1.44 14.57 0.01
N GLU A 49 0.78 14.83 -1.12
CA GLU A 49 1.09 14.15 -2.39
C GLU A 49 2.34 14.76 -3.05
N GLY A 50 2.77 15.96 -2.63
CA GLY A 50 3.83 16.72 -3.28
C GLY A 50 3.41 17.30 -4.63
N GLU A 51 4.35 17.91 -5.35
CA GLU A 51 4.10 18.43 -6.70
C GLU A 51 3.72 17.28 -7.65
N ALA A 52 2.67 17.49 -8.46
CA ALA A 52 2.26 16.57 -9.51
C ALA A 52 1.68 17.34 -10.69
N ASP A 53 2.01 16.90 -11.91
CA ASP A 53 1.40 17.49 -13.11
C ASP A 53 -0.02 16.93 -13.31
N VAL A 54 -0.99 17.63 -12.72
CA VAL A 54 -2.43 17.34 -12.84
C VAL A 54 -3.12 18.22 -13.89
N VAL A 55 -2.37 18.95 -14.73
CA VAL A 55 -2.94 19.93 -15.68
C VAL A 55 -2.42 19.76 -17.11
N ASN A 56 -1.11 19.61 -17.31
CA ASN A 56 -0.46 19.72 -18.62
C ASN A 56 -0.17 18.36 -19.28
N GLY A 57 -0.49 17.26 -18.61
CA GLY A 57 -0.34 15.89 -19.10
C GLY A 57 -1.67 15.16 -19.35
N PHE A 58 -1.59 13.87 -19.67
CA PHE A 58 -2.77 13.00 -19.68
C PHE A 58 -3.17 12.72 -18.23
N VAL A 59 -4.33 13.24 -17.84
CA VAL A 59 -4.89 13.06 -16.49
C VAL A 59 -6.19 12.28 -16.62
N TYR A 60 -6.27 11.15 -15.93
CA TYR A 60 -7.45 10.31 -15.89
C TYR A 60 -8.11 10.42 -14.52
N GLN A 61 -9.32 10.95 -14.49
CA GLN A 61 -10.07 11.11 -13.25
C GLN A 61 -10.69 9.78 -12.82
N ILE A 62 -10.27 9.25 -11.68
CA ILE A 62 -10.88 8.06 -11.05
C ILE A 62 -12.17 8.48 -10.34
N ASP A 63 -12.05 9.47 -9.46
CA ASP A 63 -13.18 10.02 -8.70
C ASP A 63 -12.99 11.52 -8.43
N ARG A 64 -13.84 12.12 -7.58
CA ARG A 64 -13.77 13.56 -7.28
C ARG A 64 -12.50 14.00 -6.56
N ARG A 65 -11.72 13.06 -6.01
CA ARG A 65 -10.58 13.31 -5.14
C ARG A 65 -9.32 12.54 -5.57
N THR A 66 -9.40 11.74 -6.63
CA THR A 66 -8.29 10.88 -7.05
C THR A 66 -8.15 10.90 -8.56
N VAL A 67 -6.92 11.09 -9.02
CA VAL A 67 -6.56 11.06 -10.44
C VAL A 67 -5.38 10.13 -10.68
N LEU A 68 -5.29 9.60 -11.89
CA LEU A 68 -4.07 9.05 -12.45
C LEU A 68 -3.40 10.14 -13.31
N CYS A 69 -2.14 10.42 -13.06
CA CYS A 69 -1.34 11.36 -13.84
C CYS A 69 0.08 10.82 -14.05
N GLU A 70 0.94 11.62 -14.70
CA GLU A 70 2.36 11.26 -14.94
C GLU A 70 2.48 9.85 -15.56
N ILE A 71 1.65 9.59 -16.57
CA ILE A 71 1.54 8.27 -17.19
C ILE A 71 2.73 8.05 -18.10
N ASP A 72 3.52 7.02 -17.80
CA ASP A 72 4.69 6.61 -18.58
C ASP A 72 4.44 5.23 -19.21
N TRP A 73 4.43 5.18 -20.54
CA TRP A 73 4.22 3.96 -21.32
C TRP A 73 5.57 3.36 -21.69
N THR A 74 5.88 2.21 -21.10
CA THR A 74 7.10 1.47 -21.42
C THR A 74 7.03 0.83 -22.81
N ASP A 75 5.83 0.39 -23.21
CA ASP A 75 5.58 -0.21 -24.51
C ASP A 75 5.04 0.83 -25.50
N ARG A 76 5.35 0.65 -26.80
CA ARG A 76 4.82 1.54 -27.85
C ARG A 76 3.30 1.39 -27.96
N ILE A 77 2.61 2.52 -27.87
CA ILE A 77 1.16 2.62 -28.08
C ILE A 77 0.86 2.67 -29.59
N PRO A 78 -0.26 2.08 -30.07
CA PRO A 78 -0.68 2.22 -31.47
C PRO A 78 -1.04 3.68 -31.83
N ASP A 79 -0.42 4.21 -32.89
CA ASP A 79 -0.56 5.60 -33.34
C ASP A 79 -2.00 6.00 -33.77
N ALA A 80 -2.85 5.05 -34.18
CA ALA A 80 -4.13 5.36 -34.86
C ALA A 80 -5.31 5.69 -33.93
N ASP A 81 -5.24 5.34 -32.65
CA ASP A 81 -6.35 5.51 -31.67
C ASP A 81 -5.81 5.73 -30.24
N GLU A 82 -4.69 6.48 -30.11
CA GLU A 82 -3.94 6.60 -28.84
C GLU A 82 -4.81 7.00 -27.64
N ARG A 83 -5.81 7.87 -27.84
CA ARG A 83 -6.71 8.30 -26.75
C ARG A 83 -7.65 7.20 -26.30
N ASP A 84 -8.25 6.46 -27.23
CA ASP A 84 -9.19 5.38 -26.89
C ASP A 84 -8.42 4.19 -26.30
N PHE A 85 -7.23 3.93 -26.80
CA PHE A 85 -6.31 2.96 -26.23
C PHE A 85 -5.93 3.33 -24.78
N ALA A 86 -5.48 4.57 -24.56
CA ALA A 86 -5.11 5.03 -23.23
C ALA A 86 -6.31 5.01 -22.28
N ALA A 87 -7.48 5.51 -22.71
CA ALA A 87 -8.69 5.52 -21.90
C ALA A 87 -9.13 4.11 -21.48
N HIS A 88 -9.05 3.13 -22.40
CA HIS A 88 -9.35 1.74 -22.09
C HIS A 88 -8.46 1.19 -20.97
N TRP A 89 -7.14 1.34 -21.11
CA TRP A 89 -6.18 0.81 -20.15
C TRP A 89 -6.15 1.56 -18.82
N LEU A 90 -6.43 2.86 -18.82
CA LEU A 90 -6.58 3.64 -17.59
C LEU A 90 -7.88 3.29 -16.85
N GLY A 91 -8.95 2.93 -17.57
CA GLY A 91 -10.15 2.34 -16.97
C GLY A 91 -9.93 0.92 -16.42
N GLU A 92 -9.00 0.15 -16.98
CA GLU A 92 -8.53 -1.10 -16.37
C GLU A 92 -7.65 -0.84 -15.13
N ALA A 93 -6.80 0.20 -15.18
CA ALA A 93 -5.98 0.63 -14.04
C ALA A 93 -6.86 1.07 -12.86
N ASP A 94 -7.87 1.89 -13.09
CA ASP A 94 -8.87 2.30 -12.08
C ASP A 94 -9.47 1.08 -11.36
N ARG A 95 -10.01 0.11 -12.13
CA ARG A 95 -10.57 -1.13 -11.57
C ARG A 95 -9.54 -1.96 -10.80
N ALA A 96 -8.30 -2.00 -11.29
CA ALA A 96 -7.22 -2.69 -10.59
C ALA A 96 -6.83 -1.97 -9.29
N TRP A 97 -6.79 -0.64 -9.29
CA TRP A 97 -6.51 0.18 -8.13
C TRP A 97 -7.61 0.02 -7.07
N ASP A 98 -8.89 0.11 -7.44
CA ASP A 98 -10.02 -0.09 -6.53
C ASP A 98 -9.95 -1.48 -5.86
N ARG A 99 -9.70 -2.53 -6.65
CA ARG A 99 -9.51 -3.90 -6.13
C ARG A 99 -8.33 -3.97 -5.14
N LEU A 100 -7.17 -3.44 -5.49
CA LEU A 100 -5.97 -3.52 -4.63
C LEU A 100 -6.14 -2.68 -3.35
N ARG A 101 -6.77 -1.50 -3.46
CA ARG A 101 -7.14 -0.66 -2.32
C ARG A 101 -8.16 -1.34 -1.41
N SER A 102 -9.12 -2.08 -1.98
CA SER A 102 -10.10 -2.83 -1.19
C SER A 102 -9.45 -3.87 -0.27
N HIS A 103 -8.31 -4.46 -0.68
CA HIS A 103 -7.54 -5.38 0.17
C HIS A 103 -6.98 -4.66 1.41
N PHE A 104 -6.46 -3.44 1.24
CA PHE A 104 -6.00 -2.63 2.37
C PHE A 104 -7.17 -2.27 3.30
N LEU A 105 -8.29 -1.79 2.75
CA LEU A 105 -9.44 -1.40 3.55
C LEU A 105 -10.01 -2.59 4.34
N ARG A 106 -10.07 -3.77 3.70
CA ARG A 106 -10.45 -5.02 4.34
C ARG A 106 -9.46 -5.39 5.46
N TRP A 107 -8.16 -5.39 5.18
CA TRP A 107 -7.13 -5.65 6.18
C TRP A 107 -7.24 -4.73 7.38
N LYS A 108 -7.37 -3.42 7.14
CA LYS A 108 -7.52 -2.40 8.20
C LYS A 108 -8.73 -2.69 9.08
N ALA A 109 -9.84 -3.18 8.50
CA ALA A 109 -11.08 -3.44 9.24
C ALA A 109 -11.08 -4.72 10.09
N LEU A 110 -10.08 -5.60 9.94
CA LEU A 110 -10.01 -6.85 10.70
C LEU A 110 -9.72 -6.58 12.18
N SER A 111 -10.45 -7.25 13.08
CA SER A 111 -10.32 -7.06 14.53
C SER A 111 -8.89 -7.29 15.03
N PRO A 112 -8.15 -8.34 14.60
CA PRO A 112 -6.75 -8.52 14.99
C PRO A 112 -5.84 -7.36 14.59
N VAL A 113 -6.11 -6.66 13.48
CA VAL A 113 -5.29 -5.52 13.04
C VAL A 113 -5.58 -4.31 13.93
N GLN A 114 -6.86 -4.02 14.18
CA GLN A 114 -7.27 -2.93 15.08
C GLN A 114 -6.75 -3.13 16.50
N ASP A 115 -6.88 -4.36 17.04
CA ASP A 115 -6.40 -4.71 18.37
C ASP A 115 -4.88 -4.54 18.49
N MET A 116 -4.12 -5.00 17.50
CA MET A 116 -2.66 -4.87 17.51
C MET A 116 -2.22 -3.41 17.36
N ALA A 117 -2.85 -2.64 16.47
CA ALA A 117 -2.56 -1.22 16.30
C ALA A 117 -2.80 -0.44 17.60
N SER A 118 -3.91 -0.71 18.29
CA SER A 118 -4.22 -0.14 19.60
C SER A 118 -3.18 -0.52 20.66
N ARG A 119 -2.78 -1.80 20.73
CA ARG A 119 -1.78 -2.27 21.72
C ARG A 119 -0.38 -1.69 21.53
N ILE A 120 -0.03 -1.24 20.32
CA ILE A 120 1.25 -0.58 20.04
C ILE A 120 1.14 0.94 19.97
N ASP A 121 -0.05 1.49 20.27
CA ASP A 121 -0.34 2.92 20.26
C ASP A 121 -0.08 3.57 18.89
N LEU A 122 -0.56 2.90 17.83
CA LEU A 122 -0.48 3.37 16.45
C LEU A 122 -1.88 3.67 15.91
N ASP A 123 -2.17 4.93 15.61
CA ASP A 123 -3.42 5.32 14.97
C ASP A 123 -3.38 5.04 13.45
N ILE A 124 -4.16 4.05 13.02
CA ILE A 124 -4.34 3.70 11.61
C ILE A 124 -5.69 4.16 11.04
N SER A 125 -6.50 4.89 11.82
CA SER A 125 -7.84 5.29 11.43
C SER A 125 -7.84 6.18 10.17
N GLY A 126 -6.86 7.09 10.08
CA GLY A 126 -6.64 7.98 8.93
C GLY A 126 -6.06 7.32 7.68
N CYS A 127 -5.56 6.08 7.77
CA CYS A 127 -4.92 5.41 6.65
C CYS A 127 -5.96 4.92 5.64
N SER A 128 -5.73 5.19 4.34
CA SER A 128 -6.62 4.79 3.24
C SER A 128 -5.95 3.92 2.17
N SER A 129 -4.62 3.75 2.26
CA SER A 129 -3.82 2.82 1.46
C SER A 129 -2.66 2.22 2.27
N TRP A 130 -1.96 1.24 1.68
CA TRP A 130 -0.72 0.69 2.25
C TRP A 130 0.38 1.75 2.39
N SER A 131 0.42 2.73 1.48
CA SER A 131 1.36 3.84 1.52
C SER A 131 1.10 4.76 2.72
N ASP A 132 -0.17 5.13 2.96
CA ASP A 132 -0.57 5.91 4.14
C ASP A 132 -0.18 5.16 5.44
N TYR A 133 -0.39 3.84 5.50
CA TYR A 133 -0.02 3.03 6.66
C TYR A 133 1.50 3.01 6.90
N THR A 134 2.28 2.83 5.84
CA THR A 134 3.75 2.85 5.91
C THR A 134 4.25 4.19 6.43
N GLU A 135 3.72 5.29 5.90
CA GLU A 135 4.07 6.65 6.31
C GLU A 135 3.69 6.91 7.77
N ALA A 136 2.48 6.52 8.19
CA ALA A 136 2.04 6.66 9.58
C ALA A 136 2.95 5.89 10.55
N PHE A 137 3.31 4.65 10.19
CA PHE A 137 4.22 3.84 11.00
C PHE A 137 5.61 4.46 11.09
N CYS A 138 6.20 4.88 9.95
CA CYS A 138 7.52 5.52 9.93
C CYS A 138 7.52 6.83 10.73
N SER A 139 6.55 7.70 10.48
CA SER A 139 6.43 8.99 11.16
C SER A 139 6.30 8.82 12.66
N GLU A 140 5.49 7.86 13.11
CA GLU A 140 5.33 7.57 14.54
C GLU A 140 6.60 6.97 15.15
N ASN A 141 7.28 6.07 14.44
CA ASN A 141 8.52 5.49 14.91
C ASN A 141 9.66 6.53 14.98
N ASP A 142 9.77 7.42 14.01
CA ASP A 142 10.79 8.47 13.97
C ASP A 142 10.52 9.54 15.04
N ARG A 143 9.26 9.96 15.17
CA ARG A 143 8.81 10.90 16.23
C ARG A 143 9.10 10.38 17.64
N SER A 144 9.08 9.05 17.82
CA SER A 144 9.29 8.38 19.10
C SER A 144 10.69 7.78 19.28
N ASP A 145 11.67 8.17 18.46
CA ASP A 145 13.06 7.66 18.52
C ASP A 145 13.15 6.12 18.60
N GLY A 146 12.36 5.46 17.74
CA GLY A 146 12.29 4.01 17.63
C GLY A 146 11.44 3.31 18.69
N ASP A 147 10.74 4.03 19.56
CA ASP A 147 9.94 3.41 20.63
C ASP A 147 8.77 2.58 20.10
N LEU A 148 8.18 2.95 18.97
CA LEU A 148 7.14 2.12 18.33
C LEU A 148 7.64 0.71 18.04
N VAL A 149 8.81 0.57 17.40
CA VAL A 149 9.42 -0.74 17.15
C VAL A 149 9.78 -1.47 18.46
N LYS A 150 10.20 -0.76 19.51
CA LYS A 150 10.44 -1.36 20.85
C LYS A 150 9.15 -1.92 21.44
N ARG A 151 8.02 -1.21 21.32
CA ARG A 151 6.70 -1.69 21.76
C ARG A 151 6.27 -2.93 20.98
N VAL A 152 6.43 -2.94 19.66
CA VAL A 152 6.10 -4.13 18.84
C VAL A 152 6.93 -5.34 19.26
N ARG A 153 8.24 -5.17 19.51
CA ARG A 153 9.10 -6.27 20.01
C ARG A 153 8.67 -6.76 21.38
N HIS A 154 8.32 -5.86 22.28
CA HIS A 154 7.81 -6.24 23.60
C HIS A 154 6.50 -7.02 23.49
N LEU A 155 5.55 -6.52 22.69
CA LEU A 155 4.26 -7.13 22.46
C LEU A 155 4.40 -8.54 21.86
N ALA A 156 5.32 -8.73 20.92
CA ALA A 156 5.58 -10.03 20.30
C ALA A 156 6.02 -11.13 21.29
N ASN A 157 6.55 -10.75 22.47
CA ASN A 157 6.92 -11.71 23.52
C ASN A 157 5.76 -12.13 24.43
N VAL A 158 4.62 -11.43 24.37
CA VAL A 158 3.48 -11.66 25.28
C VAL A 158 2.20 -12.07 24.57
N VAL A 159 2.07 -11.80 23.27
CA VAL A 159 0.90 -12.23 22.49
C VAL A 159 0.92 -13.72 22.19
N SER A 160 -0.24 -14.27 21.86
CA SER A 160 -0.39 -15.68 21.52
C SER A 160 0.34 -16.06 20.22
N THR A 161 0.57 -17.36 20.01
CA THR A 161 1.23 -17.87 18.80
C THR A 161 0.49 -17.51 17.51
N GLY A 162 -0.84 -17.34 17.55
CA GLY A 162 -1.65 -16.94 16.40
C GLY A 162 -1.63 -15.44 16.12
N GLU A 163 -1.33 -14.61 17.11
CA GLU A 163 -1.23 -13.14 17.00
C GLU A 163 0.13 -12.69 16.48
N VAL A 164 1.22 -13.41 16.78
CA VAL A 164 2.58 -13.06 16.32
C VAL A 164 2.65 -12.87 14.79
N PRO A 165 2.05 -13.74 13.95
CA PRO A 165 2.05 -13.51 12.50
C PRO A 165 1.32 -12.25 12.04
N VAL A 166 0.34 -11.76 12.80
CA VAL A 166 -0.32 -10.48 12.50
C VAL A 166 0.66 -9.32 12.69
N LEU A 167 1.40 -9.29 13.81
CA LEU A 167 2.43 -8.28 14.08
C LEU A 167 3.56 -8.31 13.04
N ILE A 168 3.99 -9.49 12.63
CA ILE A 168 5.01 -9.66 11.59
C ILE A 168 4.49 -9.17 10.24
N GLY A 169 3.24 -9.50 9.90
CA GLY A 169 2.56 -8.97 8.72
C GLY A 169 2.50 -7.44 8.73
N MET A 170 2.09 -6.83 9.86
CA MET A 170 2.07 -5.38 10.06
C MET A 170 3.46 -4.75 9.84
N LEU A 171 4.51 -5.30 10.45
CA LEU A 171 5.88 -4.82 10.25
C LEU A 171 6.35 -4.93 8.81
N HIS A 172 6.07 -6.06 8.14
CA HIS A 172 6.37 -6.24 6.74
C HIS A 172 5.64 -5.21 5.87
N ALA A 173 4.35 -5.00 6.15
CA ALA A 173 3.53 -4.00 5.49
C ALA A 173 3.95 -2.56 5.76
N ALA A 174 4.76 -2.29 6.78
CA ALA A 174 5.34 -0.97 7.07
C ALA A 174 6.80 -0.80 6.58
N ASP A 175 7.31 -1.71 5.74
CA ASP A 175 8.70 -1.73 5.27
C ASP A 175 9.75 -2.07 6.37
N TYR A 176 9.32 -2.61 7.52
CA TYR A 176 10.18 -3.10 8.61
C TYR A 176 10.46 -4.61 8.54
N SER A 177 10.60 -5.16 7.33
CA SER A 177 10.80 -6.62 7.09
C SER A 177 11.95 -7.20 7.92
N ARG A 178 13.06 -6.48 8.06
CA ARG A 178 14.19 -6.91 8.89
C ARG A 178 13.81 -7.11 10.37
N VAL A 179 12.94 -6.27 10.91
CA VAL A 179 12.44 -6.42 12.29
C VAL A 179 11.45 -7.59 12.35
N ALA A 180 10.60 -7.72 11.33
CA ALA A 180 9.66 -8.83 11.19
C ALA A 180 10.40 -10.19 11.19
N ASP A 181 11.49 -10.31 10.44
CA ASP A 181 12.34 -11.50 10.38
C ASP A 181 13.00 -11.81 11.73
N GLN A 182 13.47 -10.79 12.45
CA GLN A 182 14.04 -10.95 13.79
C GLN A 182 13.03 -11.51 14.79
N ILE A 183 11.77 -11.05 14.72
CA ILE A 183 10.70 -11.51 15.61
C ILE A 183 10.20 -12.91 15.20
N GLY A 184 10.09 -13.14 13.89
CA GLY A 184 9.63 -14.42 13.33
C GLY A 184 10.61 -15.57 13.57
N GLY A 185 11.91 -15.27 13.51
CA GLY A 185 12.97 -16.28 13.52
C GLY A 185 12.83 -17.27 12.36
N GLY A 186 13.51 -18.42 12.46
CA GLY A 186 13.46 -19.46 11.43
C GLY A 186 12.13 -20.21 11.29
N ASP A 187 11.21 -20.04 12.25
CA ASP A 187 9.97 -20.83 12.35
C ASP A 187 8.71 -20.08 11.88
N ILE A 188 8.84 -18.91 11.24
CA ILE A 188 7.70 -18.06 10.89
C ILE A 188 6.64 -18.78 10.03
N TRP A 189 7.07 -19.59 9.07
CA TRP A 189 6.17 -20.37 8.21
C TRP A 189 5.35 -21.41 8.98
N ARG A 190 5.96 -22.02 10.01
CA ARG A 190 5.29 -22.97 10.89
C ARG A 190 4.30 -22.28 11.84
N ARG A 191 4.55 -21.02 12.21
CA ARG A 191 3.61 -20.21 12.99
C ARG A 191 2.42 -19.82 12.12
N LEU A 192 2.66 -19.36 10.89
CA LEU A 192 1.61 -19.05 9.92
C LEU A 192 0.69 -20.25 9.66
N SER A 193 1.23 -21.47 9.55
CA SER A 193 0.40 -22.67 9.33
C SER A 193 -0.52 -23.04 10.52
N ARG A 194 -0.34 -22.39 11.67
CA ARG A 194 -1.16 -22.57 12.88
C ARG A 194 -2.07 -21.38 13.16
N THR A 195 -1.99 -20.33 12.35
CA THR A 195 -2.87 -19.17 12.43
C THR A 195 -4.13 -19.46 11.62
N CYS A 196 -5.30 -19.15 12.20
CA CYS A 196 -6.60 -19.44 11.60
C CYS A 196 -7.51 -18.20 11.65
N GLY A 197 -8.58 -18.21 10.85
CA GLY A 197 -9.60 -17.16 10.84
C GLY A 197 -9.05 -15.77 10.49
N GLU A 198 -9.59 -14.73 11.13
CA GLU A 198 -9.20 -13.33 10.86
C GLU A 198 -7.70 -13.05 11.06
N HIS A 199 -7.02 -13.78 11.97
CA HIS A 199 -5.59 -13.63 12.16
C HIS A 199 -4.79 -14.09 10.93
N ALA A 200 -5.24 -15.19 10.31
CA ALA A 200 -4.58 -15.73 9.12
C ALA A 200 -4.79 -14.80 7.93
N GLU A 201 -6.01 -14.28 7.82
CA GLU A 201 -6.38 -13.30 6.81
C GLU A 201 -5.59 -12.00 6.96
N ALA A 202 -5.49 -11.47 8.18
CA ALA A 202 -4.73 -10.26 8.48
C ALA A 202 -3.26 -10.39 8.10
N ALA A 203 -2.62 -11.51 8.47
CA ALA A 203 -1.25 -11.79 8.10
C ALA A 203 -1.09 -11.96 6.57
N ALA A 204 -2.00 -12.69 5.93
CA ALA A 204 -1.96 -12.94 4.49
C ALA A 204 -2.10 -11.66 3.67
N LEU A 205 -3.08 -10.80 3.98
CA LEU A 205 -3.29 -9.54 3.26
C LEU A 205 -2.08 -8.60 3.37
N ALA A 206 -1.47 -8.53 4.56
CA ALA A 206 -0.27 -7.73 4.79
C ALA A 206 0.95 -8.22 4.00
N ILE A 207 1.15 -9.55 3.93
CA ILE A 207 2.24 -10.16 3.15
C ILE A 207 1.99 -10.05 1.64
N MET A 208 0.72 -10.20 1.22
CA MET A 208 0.31 -10.15 -0.19
C MET A 208 0.21 -8.74 -0.77
N ARG A 209 0.49 -7.69 0.01
CA ARG A 209 0.58 -6.27 -0.40
C ARG A 209 1.41 -6.07 -1.68
N GLN A 210 2.37 -6.97 -1.97
CA GLN A 210 3.26 -6.93 -3.12
C GLN A 210 2.54 -7.13 -4.46
#